data_AF-A0A3A5VML7-F1
#
_entry.id   AF-A0A3A5VML7-F1
#
_cell.length_a   1.000
_cell.length_b   1.000
_cell.length_c   1.000
_cell.angle_alpha   90.00
_cell.angle_beta   90.00
_cell.angle_gamma   90.00
#
_symmetry.space_group_name_H-M   'P 1'
#
loop_
_entity.id
_entity.type
_entity.pdbx_description
1 polymer ?
#
loop_
_entity_poly.entity_id
_entity_poly.type
_entity_poly.pdbx_seq_one_letter_code
_entity_poly.pdbx_strand_id
1 'polypeptide(L)'
;MSESLDLLDDIGLVLSVFVLFFISFFHLRALNDERTWDRKMGASLVIWLLLYFILRRMQELVPEAGIQDPDVAEWIVEITAYSSSLNFYYIHLFLMLLVPIPFLRKGWQIGVMGVLVLLFAFIDRTAAAADADPYYNSLLLPAFLMFAGLICFSVGLRFLMFPPPLEDDSVEALAMRRSGFFALGTIAVVMDNMVFRSVGFLTGSGNAWWTFPTVNYSGASAGYNYAMITLAEMTFILGSFSIIMIGFGVGAIYHIIKAYRKEHPTGLATVFSGYILFIWLLILFRHFAYVSEYATWTMSETPLDENAAIISALSDGFTFHLIYPTIALLHAVKFGLITIQTERDKKILRIVALGVMVAITAVFTTLLEIIIPVPDILLAVVCGLVLATGWERYLIDALEPDEEMKTISWAWPGDERKMMIGVNLMIGIPFLIKLLAGVIW
;
A
#
# COMPACT_ATOMS: atom_id res chain seq x y z
N MET A 1 -5.90 18.00 20.84
CA MET A 1 -4.76 17.35 20.15
C MET A 1 -5.03 15.87 19.91
N SER A 2 -5.57 15.12 20.88
CA SER A 2 -6.18 13.80 20.60
C SER A 2 -7.30 13.93 19.56
N GLU A 3 -8.21 14.90 19.74
CA GLU A 3 -9.34 15.14 18.81
C GLU A 3 -8.92 15.39 17.34
N SER A 4 -7.76 16.02 17.10
CA SER A 4 -7.27 16.29 15.74
C SER A 4 -6.65 15.07 15.07
N LEU A 5 -6.11 14.14 15.86
CA LEU A 5 -5.61 12.85 15.38
C LEU A 5 -6.77 11.87 15.15
N ASP A 6 -7.76 11.87 16.05
CA ASP A 6 -9.00 11.09 15.89
C ASP A 6 -9.77 11.51 14.63
N LEU A 7 -9.77 12.82 14.30
CA LEU A 7 -10.38 13.33 13.07
C LEU A 7 -9.69 12.82 11.79
N LEU A 8 -8.35 12.67 11.80
CA LEU A 8 -7.58 12.14 10.67
C LEU A 8 -7.97 10.68 10.39
N ASP A 9 -8.15 9.93 11.47
CA ASP A 9 -8.53 8.53 11.44
C ASP A 9 -9.96 8.33 10.92
N ASP A 10 -10.90 9.17 11.36
CA ASP A 10 -12.29 9.18 10.90
C ASP A 10 -12.39 9.55 9.42
N ILE A 11 -11.67 10.59 8.99
CA ILE A 11 -11.65 11.01 7.58
C ILE A 11 -11.11 9.87 6.70
N GLY A 12 -10.02 9.21 7.12
CA GLY A 12 -9.44 8.10 6.37
C GLY A 12 -10.37 6.90 6.25
N LEU A 13 -11.09 6.55 7.32
CA LEU A 13 -12.08 5.49 7.32
C LEU A 13 -13.25 5.81 6.37
N VAL A 14 -13.83 7.00 6.48
CA VAL A 14 -14.94 7.45 5.62
C VAL A 14 -14.51 7.46 4.15
N LEU A 15 -13.31 7.96 3.86
CA LEU A 15 -12.77 7.97 2.51
C LEU A 15 -12.60 6.55 1.95
N SER A 16 -12.06 5.64 2.76
CA SER A 16 -11.90 4.23 2.38
C SER A 16 -13.23 3.56 2.06
N VAL A 17 -14.26 3.78 2.89
CA VAL A 17 -15.62 3.27 2.69
C VAL A 17 -16.24 3.85 1.42
N PHE A 18 -16.07 5.14 1.19
CA PHE A 18 -16.62 5.82 0.01
C PHE A 18 -15.98 5.32 -1.29
N VAL A 19 -14.66 5.20 -1.33
CA VAL A 19 -13.91 4.62 -2.47
C VAL A 19 -14.30 3.16 -2.67
N LEU A 20 -14.45 2.38 -1.59
CA LEU A 20 -14.91 0.99 -1.66
C LEU A 20 -16.28 0.89 -2.34
N PHE A 21 -17.25 1.69 -1.93
CA PHE A 21 -18.59 1.68 -2.54
C PHE A 21 -18.54 2.07 -4.02
N PHE A 22 -17.75 3.09 -4.37
CA PHE A 22 -17.56 3.49 -5.75
C PHE A 22 -17.00 2.32 -6.58
N ILE A 23 -15.85 1.76 -6.20
CA ILE A 23 -15.21 0.68 -6.96
C ILE A 23 -16.12 -0.55 -7.04
N SER A 24 -16.76 -0.92 -5.93
CA SER A 24 -17.68 -2.07 -5.86
C SER A 24 -18.89 -1.89 -6.76
N PHE A 25 -19.51 -0.70 -6.77
CA PHE A 25 -20.62 -0.39 -7.67
C PHE A 25 -20.22 -0.58 -9.13
N PHE A 26 -19.09 0.00 -9.54
CA PHE A 26 -18.61 -0.11 -10.92
C PHE A 26 -18.10 -1.52 -11.29
N HIS A 27 -17.61 -2.28 -10.32
CA HIS A 27 -17.15 -3.64 -10.52
C HIS A 27 -18.29 -4.65 -10.65
N LEU A 28 -19.37 -4.50 -9.86
CA LEU A 28 -20.46 -5.47 -9.75
C LEU A 28 -21.66 -5.16 -10.66
N ARG A 29 -21.80 -3.92 -11.16
CA ARG A 29 -22.98 -3.52 -11.98
C ARG A 29 -23.06 -4.14 -13.37
N ALA A 30 -21.95 -4.64 -13.92
CA ALA A 30 -21.89 -5.08 -15.31
C ALA A 30 -22.41 -6.52 -15.45
N LEU A 31 -23.63 -6.66 -15.97
CA LEU A 31 -24.27 -7.97 -16.23
C LEU A 31 -23.53 -8.77 -17.33
N ASN A 32 -22.94 -8.08 -18.31
CA ASN A 32 -22.07 -8.64 -19.34
C ASN A 32 -20.70 -7.96 -19.26
N ASP A 33 -19.86 -8.45 -18.36
CA ASP A 33 -18.53 -7.87 -18.12
C ASP A 33 -17.50 -8.35 -19.15
N GLU A 34 -17.22 -7.52 -20.14
CA GLU A 34 -16.23 -7.76 -21.20
C GLU A 34 -14.78 -7.43 -20.78
N ARG A 35 -14.55 -6.98 -19.54
CA ARG A 35 -13.20 -6.72 -19.05
C ARG A 35 -12.36 -7.99 -19.07
N THR A 36 -11.08 -7.83 -19.31
CA THR A 36 -10.08 -8.91 -19.24
C THR A 36 -9.92 -9.40 -17.80
N TRP A 37 -9.43 -10.63 -17.63
CA TRP A 37 -9.36 -11.28 -16.31
C TRP A 37 -8.56 -10.49 -15.29
N ASP A 38 -7.48 -9.85 -15.72
CA ASP A 38 -6.53 -9.10 -14.90
C ASP A 38 -7.13 -7.78 -14.43
N ARG A 39 -7.99 -7.16 -15.26
CA ARG A 39 -8.79 -6.00 -14.87
C ARG A 39 -9.83 -6.37 -13.81
N LYS A 40 -10.51 -7.51 -14.01
CA LYS A 40 -11.48 -8.05 -13.05
C LYS A 40 -10.82 -8.40 -11.71
N MET A 41 -9.75 -9.18 -11.76
CA MET A 41 -8.99 -9.59 -10.58
C MET A 41 -8.39 -8.39 -9.85
N GLY A 42 -7.81 -7.42 -10.58
CA GLY A 42 -7.28 -6.20 -9.98
C GLY A 42 -8.35 -5.41 -9.23
N ALA A 43 -9.53 -5.24 -9.83
CA ALA A 43 -10.65 -4.60 -9.13
C ALA A 43 -11.08 -5.38 -7.87
N SER A 44 -11.17 -6.72 -7.95
CA SER A 44 -11.49 -7.54 -6.77
C SER A 44 -10.43 -7.42 -5.67
N LEU A 45 -9.14 -7.42 -6.01
CA LEU A 45 -8.05 -7.27 -5.04
C LEU A 45 -8.01 -5.89 -4.40
N VAL A 46 -8.29 -4.82 -5.15
CA VAL A 46 -8.43 -3.46 -4.58
C VAL A 46 -9.62 -3.39 -3.63
N ILE A 47 -10.75 -4.04 -3.96
CA ILE A 47 -11.90 -4.15 -3.05
C ILE A 47 -11.51 -4.89 -1.76
N TRP A 48 -10.82 -6.03 -1.86
CA TRP A 48 -10.34 -6.76 -0.69
C TRP A 48 -9.36 -5.96 0.15
N LEU A 49 -8.46 -5.20 -0.48
CA LEU A 49 -7.51 -4.32 0.19
C LEU A 49 -8.25 -3.27 1.02
N LEU A 50 -9.24 -2.59 0.43
CA LEU A 50 -10.05 -1.59 1.13
C LEU A 50 -10.88 -2.21 2.27
N LEU A 51 -11.49 -3.37 2.05
CA LEU A 51 -12.21 -4.11 3.09
C LEU A 51 -11.30 -4.49 4.25
N TYR A 52 -10.10 -4.98 3.96
CA TYR A 52 -9.10 -5.32 4.98
C TYR A 52 -8.69 -4.09 5.80
N PHE A 53 -8.42 -2.95 5.16
CA PHE A 53 -8.07 -1.72 5.86
C PHE A 53 -9.21 -1.16 6.70
N ILE A 54 -10.44 -1.15 6.16
CA ILE A 54 -11.64 -0.73 6.90
C ILE A 54 -11.82 -1.61 8.14
N LEU A 55 -11.76 -2.94 7.98
CA LEU A 55 -11.92 -3.87 9.10
C LEU A 55 -10.82 -3.66 10.16
N ARG A 56 -9.57 -3.51 9.73
CA ARG A 56 -8.46 -3.23 10.66
C ARG A 56 -8.67 -1.92 11.41
N ARG A 57 -9.11 -0.87 10.71
CA ARG A 57 -9.32 0.45 11.30
C ARG A 57 -10.50 0.48 12.28
N MET A 58 -11.59 -0.19 11.93
CA MET A 58 -12.75 -0.36 12.82
C MET A 58 -12.34 -1.03 14.15
N GLN A 59 -11.44 -2.02 14.10
CA GLN A 59 -10.92 -2.69 15.29
C GLN A 59 -10.00 -1.80 16.14
N GLU A 60 -9.31 -0.85 15.53
CA GLU A 60 -8.48 0.14 16.25
C GLU A 60 -9.36 1.22 16.93
N LEU A 61 -10.46 1.64 16.26
CA LEU A 61 -11.36 2.69 16.75
C LEU A 61 -12.38 2.22 17.80
N VAL A 62 -12.77 0.94 17.77
CA VAL A 62 -13.72 0.37 18.74
C VAL A 62 -13.08 -0.86 19.42
N PRO A 63 -12.13 -0.65 20.35
CA PRO A 63 -11.45 -1.76 21.04
C PRO A 63 -12.42 -2.60 21.87
N GLU A 64 -13.46 -1.96 22.42
CA GLU A 64 -14.49 -2.57 23.29
C GLU A 64 -15.45 -3.52 22.55
N ALA A 65 -15.46 -3.50 21.21
CA ALA A 65 -16.27 -4.40 20.39
C ALA A 65 -15.41 -5.51 19.76
N GLY A 66 -14.46 -6.07 20.51
CA GLY A 66 -13.53 -7.02 19.92
C GLY A 66 -12.78 -7.94 20.86
N ILE A 67 -12.06 -8.84 20.20
CA ILE A 67 -11.28 -10.01 20.67
C ILE A 67 -10.17 -9.67 21.71
N GLN A 68 -10.06 -8.42 22.17
CA GLN A 68 -9.12 -8.00 23.22
C GLN A 68 -9.71 -8.12 24.63
N ASP A 69 -10.98 -8.51 24.77
CA ASP A 69 -11.57 -8.88 26.06
C ASP A 69 -10.84 -10.12 26.64
N PRO A 70 -10.32 -10.07 27.89
CA PRO A 70 -9.69 -11.19 28.56
C PRO A 70 -10.53 -12.47 28.63
N ASP A 71 -11.86 -12.36 28.54
CA ASP A 71 -12.79 -13.48 28.59
C ASP A 71 -12.92 -14.22 27.23
N VAL A 72 -12.33 -13.67 26.16
CA VAL A 72 -12.30 -14.31 24.85
C VAL A 72 -11.26 -15.42 24.84
N ALA A 73 -11.67 -16.62 24.40
CA ALA A 73 -10.80 -17.77 24.39
C ALA A 73 -9.55 -17.54 23.52
N GLU A 74 -8.37 -17.93 24.03
CA GLU A 74 -7.06 -17.71 23.38
C GLU A 74 -7.02 -18.20 21.93
N TRP A 75 -7.64 -19.35 21.63
CA TRP A 75 -7.71 -19.88 20.28
C TRP A 75 -8.49 -18.98 19.29
N ILE A 76 -9.42 -18.14 19.77
CA ILE A 76 -10.17 -17.15 18.97
C ILE A 76 -9.26 -15.94 18.65
N VAL A 77 -8.45 -15.53 19.62
CA VAL A 77 -7.42 -14.50 19.42
C VAL A 77 -6.42 -14.97 18.36
N GLU A 78 -5.93 -16.20 18.50
CA GLU A 78 -4.97 -16.79 17.56
C GLU A 78 -5.55 -16.95 16.15
N ILE A 79 -6.76 -17.51 16.00
CA ILE A 79 -7.36 -17.73 14.67
C ILE A 79 -7.66 -16.41 13.97
N THR A 80 -8.04 -15.37 14.70
CA THR A 80 -8.25 -14.02 14.17
C THR A 80 -6.93 -13.43 13.69
N ALA A 81 -5.89 -13.53 14.51
CA ALA A 81 -4.59 -12.99 14.19
C ALA A 81 -3.95 -13.76 13.02
N TYR A 82 -4.16 -15.08 12.92
CA TYR A 82 -3.81 -15.91 11.77
C TYR A 82 -4.55 -15.48 10.51
N SER A 83 -5.87 -15.33 10.59
CA SER A 83 -6.70 -14.89 9.49
C SER A 83 -6.35 -13.48 9.01
N SER A 84 -5.99 -12.57 9.93
CA SER A 84 -5.52 -11.22 9.57
C SER A 84 -4.20 -11.26 8.79
N SER A 85 -3.26 -12.10 9.21
CA SER A 85 -1.99 -12.28 8.50
C SER A 85 -2.21 -12.82 7.09
N LEU A 86 -3.01 -13.89 6.96
CA LEU A 86 -3.33 -14.48 5.65
C LEU A 86 -3.97 -13.46 4.70
N ASN A 87 -4.94 -12.67 5.16
CA ASN A 87 -5.53 -11.61 4.35
C ASN A 87 -4.49 -10.63 3.83
N PHE A 88 -3.66 -10.10 4.73
CA PHE A 88 -2.64 -9.13 4.37
C PHE A 88 -1.71 -9.70 3.29
N TYR A 89 -1.13 -10.88 3.53
CA TYR A 89 -0.16 -11.47 2.62
C TYR A 89 -0.80 -11.90 1.30
N TYR A 90 -2.00 -12.49 1.30
CA TYR A 90 -2.67 -12.84 0.05
C TYR A 90 -2.97 -11.63 -0.82
N ILE A 91 -3.56 -10.58 -0.25
CA ILE A 91 -3.92 -9.38 -1.02
C ILE A 91 -2.67 -8.75 -1.65
N HIS A 92 -1.62 -8.49 -0.85
CA HIS A 92 -0.42 -7.82 -1.35
C HIS A 92 0.36 -8.70 -2.33
N LEU A 93 0.48 -10.00 -2.05
CA LEU A 93 1.12 -10.94 -2.96
C LEU A 93 0.35 -10.99 -4.29
N PHE A 94 -0.96 -11.21 -4.29
CA PHE A 94 -1.73 -11.30 -5.53
C PHE A 94 -1.77 -9.98 -6.29
N LEU A 95 -1.75 -8.82 -5.61
CA LEU A 95 -1.54 -7.53 -6.27
C LEU A 95 -0.18 -7.51 -6.98
N MET A 96 0.92 -7.86 -6.33
CA MET A 96 2.23 -7.92 -6.99
C MET A 96 2.27 -8.90 -8.18
N LEU A 97 1.56 -10.03 -8.06
CA LEU A 97 1.48 -11.06 -9.10
C LEU A 97 0.59 -10.66 -10.30
N LEU A 98 -0.17 -9.57 -10.20
CA LEU A 98 -0.85 -8.98 -11.36
C LEU A 98 0.12 -8.23 -12.27
N VAL A 99 1.31 -7.83 -11.82
CA VAL A 99 2.37 -7.46 -12.76
C VAL A 99 2.69 -8.72 -13.58
N PRO A 100 2.77 -8.69 -14.92
CA PRO A 100 3.07 -9.89 -15.70
C PRO A 100 4.42 -10.49 -15.31
N ILE A 101 4.39 -11.53 -14.47
CA ILE A 101 5.57 -12.27 -14.04
C ILE A 101 5.73 -13.48 -14.95
N PRO A 102 6.92 -13.72 -15.54
CA PRO A 102 7.15 -14.85 -16.45
C PRO A 102 6.94 -16.23 -15.81
N PHE A 103 6.81 -16.34 -14.49
CA PHE A 103 6.81 -17.60 -13.74
C PHE A 103 5.42 -18.17 -13.43
N LEU A 104 4.34 -17.37 -13.40
CA LEU A 104 2.97 -17.84 -13.09
C LEU A 104 2.16 -18.17 -14.35
N ARG A 105 2.61 -19.18 -15.09
CA ARG A 105 2.02 -19.64 -16.35
C ARG A 105 1.05 -20.83 -16.21
N LYS A 106 0.68 -21.25 -15.01
CA LYS A 106 -0.23 -22.40 -14.81
C LYS A 106 -1.06 -22.18 -13.55
N GLY A 107 -2.35 -22.53 -13.61
CA GLY A 107 -3.28 -22.34 -12.49
C GLY A 107 -2.88 -23.06 -11.20
N TRP A 108 -2.18 -24.20 -11.27
CA TRP A 108 -1.68 -24.89 -10.07
C TRP A 108 -0.64 -24.07 -9.31
N GLN A 109 0.07 -23.16 -9.97
CA GLN A 109 1.09 -22.33 -9.32
C GLN A 109 0.46 -21.35 -8.35
N ILE A 110 -0.74 -20.83 -8.62
CA ILE A 110 -1.51 -20.02 -7.66
C ILE A 110 -1.86 -20.85 -6.42
N GLY A 111 -2.27 -22.11 -6.62
CA GLY A 111 -2.52 -23.04 -5.51
C GLY A 111 -1.27 -23.26 -4.65
N VAL A 112 -0.12 -23.50 -5.29
CA VAL A 112 1.17 -23.65 -4.59
C VAL A 112 1.56 -22.39 -3.84
N MET A 113 1.43 -21.22 -4.48
CA MET A 113 1.70 -19.94 -3.82
C MET A 113 0.86 -19.77 -2.57
N GLY A 114 -0.42 -20.14 -2.60
CA GLY A 114 -1.24 -20.01 -1.40
C GLY A 114 -0.97 -21.06 -0.33
N VAL A 115 -0.59 -22.28 -0.72
CA VAL A 115 -0.07 -23.27 0.25
C VAL A 115 1.21 -22.77 0.91
N LEU A 116 2.10 -22.10 0.18
CA LEU A 116 3.31 -21.50 0.76
C LEU A 116 2.99 -20.38 1.75
N VAL A 117 2.02 -19.51 1.44
CA VAL A 117 1.57 -18.48 2.39
C VAL A 117 1.02 -19.12 3.68
N LEU A 118 0.21 -20.17 3.59
CA LEU A 118 -0.28 -20.90 4.77
C LEU A 118 0.86 -21.51 5.58
N LEU A 119 1.81 -22.16 4.90
CA LEU A 119 2.95 -22.82 5.53
C LEU A 119 3.86 -21.79 6.23
N PHE A 120 4.23 -20.71 5.54
CA PHE A 120 5.05 -19.65 6.13
C PHE A 120 4.33 -18.94 7.27
N ALA A 121 3.02 -18.70 7.14
CA ALA A 121 2.21 -18.15 8.23
C ALA A 121 2.24 -19.04 9.46
N PHE A 122 2.16 -20.36 9.26
CA PHE A 122 2.24 -21.32 10.34
C PHE A 122 3.63 -21.29 10.99
N ILE A 123 4.70 -21.36 10.20
CA ILE A 123 6.09 -21.34 10.71
C ILE A 123 6.38 -20.05 11.48
N ASP A 124 6.09 -18.89 10.89
CA ASP A 124 6.29 -17.57 11.51
C ASP A 124 5.54 -17.45 12.84
N ARG A 125 4.31 -17.96 12.91
CA ARG A 125 3.54 -17.99 14.16
C ARG A 125 4.09 -18.95 15.20
N THR A 126 4.45 -20.16 14.81
CA THR A 126 5.04 -21.14 15.73
C THR A 126 6.37 -20.66 16.30
N ALA A 127 7.13 -19.87 15.54
CA ALA A 127 8.36 -19.25 16.02
C ALA A 127 8.11 -18.11 17.02
N ALA A 128 6.92 -17.52 17.02
CA ALA A 128 6.54 -16.41 17.90
C ALA A 128 5.62 -16.82 19.07
N ALA A 129 5.41 -18.13 19.28
CA ALA A 129 4.57 -18.64 20.36
C ALA A 129 5.21 -18.42 21.75
N ALA A 130 4.41 -18.39 22.80
CA ALA A 130 4.87 -18.10 24.17
C ALA A 130 5.87 -19.15 24.71
N ASP A 131 5.79 -20.38 24.22
CA ASP A 131 6.68 -21.51 24.54
C ASP A 131 7.80 -21.71 23.50
N ALA A 132 7.83 -20.89 22.44
CA ALA A 132 8.87 -20.95 21.43
C ALA A 132 10.22 -20.48 21.98
N ASP A 133 11.30 -20.86 21.29
CA ASP A 133 12.65 -20.40 21.63
C ASP A 133 12.69 -18.86 21.58
N PRO A 134 12.93 -18.16 22.71
CA PRO A 134 12.89 -16.69 22.77
C PRO A 134 13.97 -16.03 21.91
N TYR A 135 14.93 -16.81 21.39
CA TYR A 135 16.02 -16.37 20.53
C TYR A 135 15.82 -16.70 19.05
N TYR A 136 14.69 -17.33 18.66
CA TYR A 136 14.35 -17.64 17.28
C TYR A 136 13.01 -17.03 16.90
N ASN A 137 13.02 -16.11 15.93
CA ASN A 137 11.83 -15.64 15.24
C ASN A 137 11.94 -15.93 13.73
N SER A 138 10.86 -16.38 13.12
CA SER A 138 10.78 -16.59 11.67
C SER A 138 10.04 -15.42 11.02
N LEU A 139 10.57 -14.95 9.89
CA LEU A 139 10.06 -13.85 9.08
C LEU A 139 9.95 -14.28 7.60
N LEU A 140 9.55 -15.53 7.36
CA LEU A 140 9.44 -16.11 6.02
C LEU A 140 8.36 -15.45 5.19
N LEU A 141 7.21 -15.09 5.77
CA LEU A 141 6.15 -14.37 5.06
C LEU A 141 6.60 -12.96 4.61
N PRO A 142 7.15 -12.09 5.49
CA PRO A 142 7.70 -10.83 5.05
C PRO A 142 8.82 -11.00 4.02
N ALA A 143 9.74 -11.96 4.19
CA ALA A 143 10.80 -12.23 3.23
C ALA A 143 10.24 -12.64 1.85
N PHE A 144 9.19 -13.45 1.84
CA PHE A 144 8.51 -13.87 0.63
C PHE A 144 7.80 -12.71 -0.08
N LEU A 145 7.15 -11.83 0.69
CA LEU A 145 6.55 -10.61 0.16
C LEU A 145 7.62 -9.67 -0.44
N MET A 146 8.77 -9.54 0.21
CA MET A 146 9.89 -8.75 -0.30
C MET A 146 10.45 -9.31 -1.60
N PHE A 147 10.52 -10.63 -1.75
CA PHE A 147 10.93 -11.26 -3.00
C PHE A 147 9.97 -10.92 -4.15
N ALA A 148 8.66 -10.95 -3.92
CA ALA A 148 7.67 -10.49 -4.89
C ALA A 148 7.80 -8.98 -5.18
N GLY A 149 8.09 -8.18 -4.15
CA GLY A 149 8.35 -6.75 -4.26
C GLY A 149 9.55 -6.42 -5.16
N LEU A 150 10.62 -7.22 -5.13
CA LEU A 150 11.78 -7.06 -6.01
C LEU A 150 11.43 -7.25 -7.50
N ILE A 151 10.44 -8.10 -7.80
CA ILE A 151 9.96 -8.28 -9.18
C ILE A 151 9.26 -7.02 -9.64
N CYS A 152 8.32 -6.49 -8.85
CA CYS A 152 7.67 -5.22 -9.15
C CYS A 152 8.70 -4.10 -9.27
N PHE A 153 9.70 -4.06 -8.38
CA PHE A 153 10.81 -3.10 -8.44
C PHE A 153 11.54 -3.13 -9.77
N SER A 154 11.90 -4.32 -10.26
CA SER A 154 12.62 -4.44 -11.54
C SER A 154 11.81 -3.87 -12.71
N VAL A 155 10.49 -4.11 -12.73
CA VAL A 155 9.60 -3.63 -13.79
C VAL A 155 9.35 -2.12 -13.67
N GLY A 156 9.04 -1.64 -12.46
CA GLY A 156 8.79 -0.23 -12.18
C GLY A 156 10.04 0.63 -12.41
N LEU A 157 11.21 0.19 -11.96
CA LEU A 157 12.46 0.91 -12.14
C LEU A 157 12.84 0.98 -13.62
N ARG A 158 12.72 -0.14 -14.35
CA ARG A 158 12.95 -0.16 -15.80
C ARG A 158 12.04 0.83 -16.51
N PHE A 159 10.78 0.91 -16.11
CA PHE A 159 9.82 1.85 -16.69
C PHE A 159 10.17 3.32 -16.38
N LEU A 160 10.64 3.64 -15.16
CA LEU A 160 11.09 5.01 -14.84
C LEU A 160 12.34 5.42 -15.63
N MET A 161 13.30 4.50 -15.75
CA MET A 161 14.56 4.75 -16.45
C MET A 161 14.38 4.79 -17.97
N PHE A 162 13.47 3.99 -18.52
CA PHE A 162 13.28 3.84 -19.96
C PHE A 162 11.79 3.80 -20.32
N PRO A 163 11.04 4.88 -20.05
CA PRO A 163 9.64 4.96 -20.45
C PRO A 163 9.56 5.00 -21.99
N PRO A 164 8.74 4.14 -22.61
CA PRO A 164 8.53 4.23 -24.05
C PRO A 164 7.81 5.55 -24.42
N PRO A 165 7.98 6.06 -25.64
CA PRO A 165 7.26 7.25 -26.11
C PRO A 165 5.73 7.05 -26.01
N LEU A 166 4.98 8.11 -25.71
CA LEU A 166 3.51 8.02 -25.58
C LEU A 166 2.81 7.73 -26.90
N GLU A 167 3.42 8.13 -28.01
CA GLU A 167 2.89 7.93 -29.38
C GLU A 167 3.21 6.53 -29.94
N ASP A 168 4.01 5.73 -29.23
CA ASP A 168 4.38 4.38 -29.66
C ASP A 168 3.29 3.39 -29.27
N ASP A 169 2.51 2.97 -30.26
CA ASP A 169 1.42 1.99 -30.17
C ASP A 169 1.87 0.54 -30.46
N SER A 170 3.17 0.26 -30.46
CA SER A 170 3.65 -1.13 -30.51
C SER A 170 3.19 -1.91 -29.27
N VAL A 171 2.91 -3.20 -29.46
CA VAL A 171 2.45 -4.09 -28.39
C VAL A 171 3.44 -4.10 -27.23
N GLU A 172 4.74 -4.04 -27.54
CA GLU A 172 5.83 -3.98 -26.57
C GLU A 172 5.82 -2.70 -25.75
N ALA A 173 5.69 -1.53 -26.39
CA ALA A 173 5.64 -0.25 -25.71
C ALA A 173 4.42 -0.16 -24.79
N LEU A 174 3.26 -0.54 -25.29
CA LEU A 174 2.02 -0.52 -24.53
C LEU A 174 2.06 -1.52 -23.34
N ALA A 175 2.61 -2.73 -23.53
CA ALA A 175 2.80 -3.69 -22.45
C ALA A 175 3.78 -3.16 -21.38
N MET A 176 4.84 -2.45 -21.80
CA MET A 176 5.81 -1.84 -20.90
C MET A 176 5.20 -0.70 -20.08
N ARG A 177 4.35 0.15 -20.67
CA ARG A 177 3.61 1.20 -19.94
C ARG A 177 2.68 0.58 -18.91
N ARG A 178 1.85 -0.37 -19.33
CA ARG A 178 0.87 -1.03 -18.46
C ARG A 178 1.51 -1.77 -17.29
N SER A 179 2.52 -2.59 -17.55
CA SER A 179 3.24 -3.33 -16.49
C SER A 179 4.05 -2.39 -15.59
N GLY A 180 4.69 -1.36 -16.16
CA GLY A 180 5.42 -0.33 -15.43
C GLY A 180 4.55 0.45 -14.47
N PHE A 181 3.39 0.93 -14.92
CA PHE A 181 2.48 1.67 -14.05
C PHE A 181 1.86 0.80 -12.97
N PHE A 182 1.44 -0.42 -13.32
CA PHE A 182 0.88 -1.35 -12.35
C PHE A 182 1.93 -1.71 -11.28
N ALA A 183 3.19 -1.87 -11.67
CA ALA A 183 4.29 -2.11 -10.76
C ALA A 183 4.53 -0.92 -9.83
N LEU A 184 4.66 0.30 -10.36
CA LEU A 184 4.86 1.53 -9.55
C LEU A 184 3.73 1.75 -8.56
N GLY A 185 2.50 1.52 -9.00
CA GLY A 185 1.35 1.66 -8.14
C GLY A 185 1.27 0.60 -7.03
N THR A 186 1.49 -0.68 -7.36
CA THR A 186 1.50 -1.77 -6.38
C THR A 186 2.58 -1.55 -5.32
N ILE A 187 3.73 -1.07 -5.78
CA ILE A 187 4.87 -0.74 -4.95
C ILE A 187 4.55 0.42 -4.01
N ALA A 188 3.86 1.46 -4.48
CA ALA A 188 3.43 2.54 -3.61
C ALA A 188 2.54 2.02 -2.46
N VAL A 189 1.56 1.17 -2.77
CA VAL A 189 0.71 0.50 -1.75
C VAL A 189 1.53 -0.30 -0.74
N VAL A 190 2.56 -1.03 -1.20
CA VAL A 190 3.35 -1.91 -0.33
C VAL A 190 4.40 -1.14 0.47
N MET A 191 5.10 -0.20 -0.18
CA MET A 191 6.18 0.58 0.41
C MET A 191 5.66 1.49 1.51
N ASP A 192 4.51 2.12 1.30
CA ASP A 192 3.89 3.02 2.27
C ASP A 192 3.72 2.42 3.67
N ASN A 193 3.48 1.11 3.77
CA ASN A 193 3.35 0.40 5.05
C ASN A 193 4.70 0.24 5.79
N MET A 194 5.80 0.18 5.03
CA MET A 194 7.13 -0.21 5.51
C MET A 194 8.09 0.98 5.59
N VAL A 195 7.89 2.03 4.78
CA VAL A 195 8.79 3.19 4.66
C VAL A 195 8.91 3.96 5.97
N PHE A 196 7.78 4.19 6.61
CA PHE A 196 7.75 5.00 7.82
C PHE A 196 8.02 4.18 9.08
N ARG A 197 7.96 2.84 8.97
CA ARG A 197 8.36 1.88 10.02
C ARG A 197 9.87 1.68 10.15
N SER A 198 10.63 2.68 9.71
CA SER A 198 12.03 2.56 9.34
C SER A 198 12.81 3.86 9.63
N VAL A 199 12.70 4.37 10.86
CA VAL A 199 13.26 5.69 11.26
C VAL A 199 14.79 5.80 11.14
N GLY A 200 15.50 4.67 11.06
CA GLY A 200 16.96 4.61 11.23
C GLY A 200 17.82 4.91 9.99
N PHE A 201 17.26 5.01 8.78
CA PHE A 201 17.96 4.84 7.49
C PHE A 201 19.34 5.51 7.31
N LEU A 202 19.65 6.60 8.01
CA LEU A 202 20.88 7.40 7.84
C LEU A 202 21.69 7.64 9.14
N THR A 203 21.36 7.04 10.30
CA THR A 203 21.97 7.46 11.58
C THR A 203 23.38 6.90 11.85
N GLY A 204 23.90 5.98 11.02
CA GLY A 204 25.29 5.49 11.09
C GLY A 204 25.74 4.77 12.38
N SER A 205 24.93 4.79 13.45
CA SER A 205 25.13 4.01 14.66
C SER A 205 24.88 2.52 14.36
N GLY A 206 25.46 1.59 15.12
CA GLY A 206 25.17 0.15 14.96
C GLY A 206 23.68 -0.21 15.12
N ASN A 207 22.88 0.74 15.63
CA ASN A 207 21.42 0.69 15.79
C ASN A 207 20.66 1.53 14.76
N ALA A 208 21.35 2.07 13.73
CA ALA A 208 20.76 2.84 12.63
C ALA A 208 19.87 2.00 11.72
N TRP A 209 19.86 0.70 11.89
CA TRP A 209 19.15 -0.22 11.03
C TRP A 209 18.04 -0.89 11.86
N TRP A 210 16.93 -0.15 11.98
CA TRP A 210 15.53 -0.64 12.00
C TRP A 210 14.88 -1.09 13.31
N THR A 211 13.59 -0.72 13.38
CA THR A 211 12.63 -1.03 14.44
C THR A 211 11.39 -1.66 13.81
N PHE A 212 11.50 -2.92 13.36
CA PHE A 212 10.28 -3.73 13.31
C PHE A 212 9.98 -4.19 14.74
N PRO A 213 8.72 -4.15 15.20
CA PRO A 213 8.32 -4.60 16.53
C PRO A 213 8.54 -6.09 16.80
N THR A 214 9.13 -6.85 15.87
CA THR A 214 9.36 -8.30 15.95
C THR A 214 10.79 -8.70 16.30
N VAL A 215 11.72 -7.75 16.51
CA VAL A 215 13.12 -8.09 16.83
C VAL A 215 13.36 -8.05 18.34
N ASN A 216 13.53 -9.24 18.94
CA ASN A 216 14.12 -9.38 20.26
C ASN A 216 15.65 -9.20 20.17
N TYR A 217 16.12 -7.96 20.28
CA TYR A 217 17.56 -7.62 20.22
C TYR A 217 18.41 -8.27 21.32
N SER A 218 17.80 -8.81 22.37
CA SER A 218 18.53 -9.54 23.42
C SER A 218 19.19 -10.84 22.91
N GLY A 219 18.69 -11.43 21.81
CA GLY A 219 19.29 -12.63 21.21
C GLY A 219 20.51 -12.36 20.34
N ALA A 220 20.56 -11.21 19.66
CA ALA A 220 21.66 -10.86 18.75
C ALA A 220 22.95 -10.47 19.49
N SER A 221 22.85 -9.87 20.68
CA SER A 221 24.00 -9.53 21.52
C SER A 221 24.59 -10.72 22.29
N ALA A 222 23.87 -11.85 22.34
CA ALA A 222 24.26 -13.04 23.10
C ALA A 222 25.03 -14.10 22.28
N GLY A 223 25.30 -13.87 20.99
CA GLY A 223 26.21 -14.72 20.19
C GLY A 223 25.71 -16.12 19.86
N TYR A 224 24.39 -16.36 19.89
CA TYR A 224 23.81 -17.68 19.60
C TYR A 224 23.56 -17.90 18.09
N ASN A 225 24.00 -19.06 17.58
CA ASN A 225 23.79 -19.49 16.18
C ASN A 225 22.30 -19.51 15.74
N TYR A 226 21.34 -19.54 16.67
CA TYR A 226 19.90 -19.57 16.36
C TYR A 226 19.32 -18.19 16.05
N ALA A 227 19.92 -17.11 16.53
CA ALA A 227 19.57 -15.73 16.13
C ALA A 227 20.03 -15.39 14.70
N MET A 228 20.89 -16.22 14.09
CA MET A 228 21.43 -15.98 12.75
C MET A 228 20.36 -16.09 11.66
N ILE A 229 19.37 -16.97 11.78
CA ILE A 229 18.30 -17.12 10.77
C ILE A 229 17.39 -15.89 10.80
N THR A 230 16.90 -15.52 11.99
CA THR A 230 16.13 -14.29 12.19
C THR A 230 16.88 -13.06 11.71
N LEU A 231 18.17 -12.95 12.06
CA LEU A 231 19.02 -11.84 11.62
C LEU A 231 19.19 -11.84 10.09
N ALA A 232 19.36 -13.01 9.47
CA ALA A 232 19.52 -13.14 8.02
C ALA A 232 18.24 -12.77 7.26
N GLU A 233 17.09 -13.29 7.68
CA GLU A 233 15.78 -12.97 7.09
C GLU A 233 15.47 -11.48 7.22
N MET A 234 15.72 -10.92 8.41
CA MET A 234 15.51 -9.50 8.67
C MET A 234 16.47 -8.64 7.84
N THR A 235 17.76 -8.96 7.81
CA THR A 235 18.75 -8.28 6.95
C THR A 235 18.34 -8.35 5.48
N PHE A 236 17.80 -9.48 5.02
CA PHE A 236 17.30 -9.63 3.66
C PHE A 236 16.10 -8.73 3.38
N ILE A 237 15.09 -8.72 4.26
CA ILE A 237 13.88 -7.88 4.13
C ILE A 237 14.28 -6.41 4.03
N LEU A 238 15.07 -5.95 4.99
CA LEU A 238 15.50 -4.56 5.11
C LEU A 238 16.45 -4.13 4.00
N GLY A 239 17.42 -4.98 3.65
CA GLY A 239 18.35 -4.73 2.55
C GLY A 239 17.61 -4.63 1.22
N SER A 240 16.67 -5.55 0.97
CA SER A 240 15.81 -5.50 -0.22
C SER A 240 14.97 -4.23 -0.25
N PHE A 241 14.35 -3.88 0.87
CA PHE A 241 13.54 -2.67 0.98
C PHE A 241 14.34 -1.39 0.72
N SER A 242 15.53 -1.29 1.31
CA SER A 242 16.47 -0.18 1.12
C SER A 242 16.89 -0.04 -0.35
N ILE A 243 17.21 -1.16 -1.00
CA ILE A 243 17.56 -1.19 -2.42
C ILE A 243 16.39 -0.69 -3.27
N ILE A 244 15.17 -1.12 -2.97
CA ILE A 244 13.96 -0.69 -3.66
C ILE A 244 13.77 0.82 -3.51
N MET A 245 13.81 1.33 -2.27
CA MET A 245 13.68 2.75 -1.95
C MET A 245 14.71 3.61 -2.69
N ILE A 246 15.99 3.26 -2.57
CA ILE A 246 17.10 4.03 -3.18
C ILE A 246 16.97 3.96 -4.70
N GLY A 247 16.75 2.77 -5.24
CA GLY A 247 16.59 2.56 -6.67
C GLY A 247 15.45 3.42 -7.23
N PHE A 248 14.31 3.45 -6.56
CA PHE A 248 13.20 4.32 -6.96
C PHE A 248 13.48 5.81 -6.77
N GLY A 249 14.16 6.21 -5.70
CA GLY A 249 14.58 7.60 -5.49
C GLY A 249 15.48 8.08 -6.63
N VAL A 250 16.52 7.32 -6.95
CA VAL A 250 17.44 7.60 -8.07
C VAL A 250 16.71 7.56 -9.42
N GLY A 251 15.86 6.56 -9.63
CA GLY A 251 15.06 6.42 -10.85
C GLY A 251 14.09 7.59 -11.06
N ALA A 252 13.44 8.07 -9.99
CA ALA A 252 12.56 9.22 -10.03
C ALA A 252 13.30 10.52 -10.37
N ILE A 253 14.47 10.77 -9.75
CA ILE A 253 15.33 11.92 -10.08
C ILE A 253 15.75 11.85 -11.55
N TYR A 254 16.22 10.68 -11.99
CA TYR A 254 16.64 10.47 -13.38
C TYR A 254 15.50 10.76 -14.36
N HIS A 255 14.31 10.19 -14.10
CA HIS A 255 13.13 10.40 -14.93
C HIS A 255 12.75 11.88 -15.02
N ILE A 256 12.70 12.60 -13.90
CA ILE A 256 12.36 14.03 -13.87
C ILE A 256 13.39 14.87 -14.64
N ILE A 257 14.69 14.60 -14.47
CA ILE A 257 15.74 15.30 -15.22
C ILE A 257 15.58 15.07 -16.73
N LYS A 258 15.32 13.83 -17.14
CA LYS A 258 15.13 13.48 -18.55
C LYS A 258 13.83 14.05 -19.12
N ALA A 259 12.76 14.07 -18.34
CA ALA A 259 11.49 14.70 -18.74
C ALA A 259 11.66 16.22 -18.90
N TYR A 260 12.38 16.88 -17.99
CA TYR A 260 12.72 18.30 -18.09
C TYR A 260 13.54 18.61 -19.36
N ARG A 261 14.46 17.71 -19.72
CA ARG A 261 15.23 17.79 -20.97
C ARG A 261 14.44 17.39 -22.22
N LYS A 262 13.16 17.04 -22.09
CA LYS A 262 12.27 16.54 -23.16
C LYS A 262 12.77 15.25 -23.82
N GLU A 263 13.61 14.49 -23.12
CA GLU A 263 14.09 13.18 -23.56
C GLU A 263 13.13 12.05 -23.15
N HIS A 264 12.41 12.24 -22.04
CA HIS A 264 11.33 11.35 -21.59
C HIS A 264 9.96 12.03 -21.73
N PRO A 265 8.88 11.25 -21.96
CA PRO A 265 7.54 11.79 -21.95
C PRO A 265 7.13 12.24 -20.54
N THR A 266 6.44 13.38 -20.46
CA THR A 266 5.74 13.81 -19.24
C THR A 266 4.41 13.10 -19.16
N GLY A 267 4.19 12.36 -18.07
CA GLY A 267 2.96 11.59 -17.88
C GLY A 267 2.87 10.97 -16.49
N LEU A 268 2.18 9.84 -16.37
CA LEU A 268 1.97 9.18 -15.08
C LEU A 268 3.29 8.74 -14.40
N ALA A 269 4.33 8.39 -15.18
CA ALA A 269 5.68 8.14 -14.67
C ALA A 269 6.27 9.35 -13.92
N THR A 270 5.99 10.56 -14.42
CA THR A 270 6.41 11.81 -13.80
C THR A 270 5.65 12.08 -12.50
N VAL A 271 4.34 11.77 -12.47
CA VAL A 271 3.51 11.88 -11.25
C VAL A 271 4.02 10.94 -10.17
N PHE A 272 4.24 9.65 -10.50
CA PHE A 272 4.82 8.69 -9.55
C PHE A 272 6.24 9.09 -9.11
N SER A 273 7.05 9.65 -10.00
CA SER A 273 8.38 10.16 -9.63
C SER A 273 8.28 11.28 -8.61
N GLY A 274 7.37 12.24 -8.81
CA GLY A 274 7.11 13.32 -7.85
C GLY A 274 6.65 12.79 -6.49
N TYR A 275 5.73 11.83 -6.49
CA TYR A 275 5.27 11.16 -5.27
C TYR A 275 6.39 10.40 -4.55
N ILE A 276 7.22 9.63 -5.26
CA ILE A 276 8.38 8.93 -4.67
C ILE A 276 9.34 9.92 -4.01
N LEU A 277 9.60 11.07 -4.64
CA LEU A 277 10.45 12.10 -4.06
C LEU A 277 9.80 12.78 -2.85
N PHE A 278 8.48 12.96 -2.87
CA PHE A 278 7.74 13.45 -1.72
C PHE A 278 7.84 12.49 -0.52
N ILE A 279 7.69 11.19 -0.75
CA ILE A 279 7.91 10.17 0.29
C ILE A 279 9.34 10.23 0.82
N TRP A 280 10.35 10.34 -0.06
CA TRP A 280 11.73 10.54 0.36
C TRP A 280 11.95 11.79 1.21
N LEU A 281 11.26 12.89 0.90
CA LEU A 281 11.30 14.11 1.71
C LEU A 281 10.73 13.88 3.11
N LEU A 282 9.61 13.15 3.22
CA LEU A 282 9.04 12.76 4.52
C LEU A 282 9.98 11.86 5.33
N ILE A 283 10.66 10.90 4.68
CA ILE A 283 11.69 10.04 5.31
C ILE A 283 12.81 10.91 5.88
N LEU A 284 13.35 11.82 5.07
CA LEU A 284 14.45 12.70 5.47
C LEU A 284 14.04 13.63 6.61
N PHE A 285 12.83 14.16 6.56
CA PHE A 285 12.28 15.01 7.62
C PHE A 285 12.15 14.24 8.94
N ARG A 286 11.55 13.04 8.91
CA ARG A 286 11.41 12.18 10.10
C ARG A 286 12.77 11.76 10.65
N HIS A 287 13.71 11.42 9.78
CA HIS A 287 15.08 11.10 10.17
C HIS A 287 15.77 12.29 10.85
N PHE A 288 15.65 13.49 10.28
CA PHE A 288 16.23 14.70 10.88
C PHE A 288 15.62 14.97 12.26
N ALA A 289 14.31 14.84 12.41
CA ALA A 289 13.63 15.01 13.70
C ALA A 289 14.13 14.03 14.77
N TYR A 290 14.40 12.79 14.38
CA TYR A 290 14.99 11.79 15.26
C TYR A 290 16.44 12.13 15.65
N VAL A 291 17.31 12.42 14.68
CA VAL A 291 18.74 12.68 14.94
C VAL A 291 18.96 13.98 15.70
N SER A 292 18.11 14.99 15.48
CA SER A 292 18.17 16.25 16.22
C SER A 292 17.55 16.17 17.61
N GLU A 293 17.04 15.01 18.01
CA GLU A 293 16.29 14.79 19.27
C GLU A 293 15.07 15.73 19.39
N TYR A 294 14.57 16.25 18.26
CA TYR A 294 13.36 17.09 18.21
C TYR A 294 12.09 16.30 18.54
N ALA A 295 12.09 15.01 18.21
CA ALA A 295 11.00 14.08 18.48
C ALA A 295 11.57 12.69 18.83
N THR A 296 10.89 11.98 19.72
CA THR A 296 11.30 10.70 20.27
C THR A 296 10.25 9.62 20.06
N TRP A 297 10.72 8.45 19.65
CA TRP A 297 9.89 7.27 19.44
C TRP A 297 10.46 6.12 20.26
N THR A 298 9.59 5.20 20.68
CA THR A 298 10.01 3.91 21.21
C THR A 298 10.70 3.07 20.13
N MET A 299 11.32 1.97 20.56
CA MET A 299 11.81 0.92 19.66
C MET A 299 10.69 0.25 18.84
N SER A 300 9.41 0.44 19.18
CA SER A 300 8.27 -0.03 18.39
C SER A 300 7.67 1.09 17.54
N GLU A 301 8.38 2.22 17.44
CA GLU A 301 7.97 3.43 16.72
C GLU A 301 6.69 4.10 17.23
N THR A 302 6.25 3.72 18.43
CA THR A 302 5.21 4.45 19.14
C THR A 302 5.77 5.81 19.56
N PRO A 303 5.07 6.92 19.25
CA PRO A 303 5.51 8.26 19.66
C PRO A 303 5.56 8.38 21.18
N LEU A 304 6.62 8.98 21.72
CA LEU A 304 6.81 9.21 23.16
C LEU A 304 6.51 10.66 23.58
N ASP A 305 6.43 11.57 22.61
CA ASP A 305 6.12 12.98 22.81
C ASP A 305 5.19 13.51 21.71
N GLU A 306 4.72 14.75 21.90
CA GLU A 306 3.76 15.41 21.01
C GLU A 306 4.32 15.69 19.62
N ASN A 307 5.61 16.06 19.51
CA ASN A 307 6.24 16.29 18.20
C ASN A 307 6.35 14.97 17.44
N ALA A 308 6.70 13.88 18.12
CA ALA A 308 6.73 12.54 17.54
C ALA A 308 5.35 12.09 17.06
N ALA A 309 4.29 12.38 17.81
CA ALA A 309 2.92 12.07 17.41
C ALA A 309 2.50 12.82 16.13
N ILE A 310 2.83 14.11 16.04
CA ILE A 310 2.54 14.95 14.86
C ILE A 310 3.32 14.45 13.64
N ILE A 311 4.61 14.16 13.80
CA ILE A 311 5.44 13.65 12.71
C ILE A 311 4.99 12.26 12.28
N SER A 312 4.60 11.38 13.20
CA SER A 312 3.98 10.09 12.87
C SER A 312 2.67 10.29 12.09
N ALA A 313 1.85 11.26 12.46
CA ALA A 313 0.61 11.57 11.73
C ALA A 313 0.85 12.15 10.33
N LEU A 314 1.87 12.99 10.14
CA LEU A 314 2.26 13.52 8.82
C LEU A 314 2.91 12.49 7.90
N SER A 315 3.54 11.46 8.49
CA SER A 315 4.29 10.45 7.76
C SER A 315 3.46 9.19 7.58
N ASP A 316 3.32 8.40 8.64
CA ASP A 316 2.57 7.15 8.64
C ASP A 316 1.06 7.40 8.48
N GLY A 317 0.52 8.34 9.25
CA GLY A 317 -0.92 8.65 9.24
C GLY A 317 -1.41 9.18 7.89
N PHE A 318 -0.77 10.22 7.35
CA PHE A 318 -1.10 10.78 6.05
C PHE A 318 -1.10 9.71 4.95
N THR A 319 -0.12 8.81 5.03
CA THR A 319 0.03 7.73 4.07
C THR A 319 -1.07 6.68 4.22
N PHE A 320 -1.28 6.17 5.44
CA PHE A 320 -2.29 5.17 5.74
C PHE A 320 -3.73 5.63 5.46
N HIS A 321 -4.06 6.86 5.84
CA HIS A 321 -5.43 7.34 5.87
C HIS A 321 -5.86 8.05 4.57
N LEU A 322 -4.92 8.58 3.78
CA LEU A 322 -5.26 9.35 2.58
C LEU A 322 -4.64 8.78 1.31
N ILE A 323 -3.38 8.39 1.36
CA ILE A 323 -2.69 7.91 0.16
C ILE A 323 -3.28 6.57 -0.28
N TYR A 324 -3.57 5.63 0.63
CA TYR A 324 -4.14 4.33 0.24
C TYR A 324 -5.48 4.42 -0.50
N PRO A 325 -6.52 5.13 0.00
CA PRO A 325 -7.77 5.27 -0.75
C PRO A 325 -7.58 5.98 -2.09
N THR A 326 -6.67 6.95 -2.15
CA THR A 326 -6.34 7.71 -3.36
C THR A 326 -5.64 6.84 -4.39
N ILE A 327 -4.65 6.05 -3.97
CA ILE A 327 -3.93 5.10 -4.82
C ILE A 327 -4.87 3.98 -5.25
N ALA A 328 -5.75 3.48 -4.38
CA ALA A 328 -6.77 2.50 -4.74
C ALA A 328 -7.71 3.03 -5.83
N LEU A 329 -8.17 4.28 -5.70
CA LEU A 329 -8.99 4.94 -6.71
C LEU A 329 -8.22 5.12 -8.03
N LEU A 330 -6.98 5.63 -7.95
CA LEU A 330 -6.08 5.76 -9.09
C LEU A 330 -5.88 4.43 -9.81
N HIS A 331 -5.62 3.35 -9.06
CA HIS A 331 -5.46 2.02 -9.63
C HIS A 331 -6.73 1.55 -10.32
N ALA A 332 -7.87 1.68 -9.64
CA ALA A 332 -9.14 1.20 -10.17
C ALA A 332 -9.54 1.93 -11.45
N VAL A 333 -9.39 3.25 -11.47
CA VAL A 333 -9.85 4.12 -12.55
C VAL A 333 -8.80 4.19 -13.66
N LYS A 334 -7.57 4.60 -13.36
CA LYS A 334 -6.53 4.87 -14.37
C LYS A 334 -6.04 3.60 -15.06
N PHE A 335 -5.94 2.48 -14.34
CA PHE A 335 -5.62 1.18 -14.95
C PHE A 335 -6.84 0.50 -15.57
N GLY A 336 -7.98 1.19 -15.64
CA GLY A 336 -9.19 0.68 -16.27
C GLY A 336 -9.73 -0.58 -15.61
N LEU A 337 -9.38 -0.87 -14.35
CA LEU A 337 -9.87 -2.05 -13.63
C LEU A 337 -11.40 -2.01 -13.53
N ILE A 338 -12.00 -0.82 -13.47
CA ILE A 338 -13.44 -0.59 -13.57
C ILE A 338 -13.85 0.08 -14.88
N THR A 339 -15.11 -0.13 -15.29
CA THR A 339 -15.64 0.37 -16.55
C THR A 339 -16.41 1.67 -16.34
N ILE A 340 -15.82 2.79 -16.77
CA ILE A 340 -16.45 4.12 -16.81
C ILE A 340 -16.71 4.46 -18.28
N GLN A 341 -17.97 4.56 -18.68
CA GLN A 341 -18.33 4.75 -20.09
C GLN A 341 -19.31 5.91 -20.30
N THR A 342 -20.27 6.09 -19.40
CA THR A 342 -21.33 7.09 -19.59
C THR A 342 -20.95 8.44 -19.00
N GLU A 343 -21.55 9.53 -19.51
CA GLU A 343 -21.41 10.86 -18.91
C GLU A 343 -21.86 10.90 -17.44
N ARG A 344 -22.84 10.06 -17.07
CA ARG A 344 -23.24 9.90 -15.67
C ARG A 344 -22.11 9.29 -14.84
N ASP A 345 -21.42 8.28 -15.36
CA ASP A 345 -20.30 7.64 -14.67
C ASP A 345 -19.15 8.63 -14.46
N LYS A 346 -18.84 9.43 -15.49
CA LYS A 346 -17.87 10.50 -15.41
C LYS A 346 -18.25 11.48 -14.30
N LYS A 347 -19.51 11.93 -14.24
CA LYS A 347 -20.01 12.80 -13.15
C LYS A 347 -19.82 12.20 -11.76
N ILE A 348 -20.10 10.91 -11.58
CA ILE A 348 -19.88 10.22 -10.30
C ILE A 348 -18.38 10.21 -9.96
N LEU A 349 -17.51 9.87 -10.92
CA LEU A 349 -16.06 9.95 -10.74
C LEU A 349 -15.61 11.35 -10.32
N ARG A 350 -16.17 12.41 -10.91
CA ARG A 350 -15.85 13.80 -10.51
C ARG A 350 -16.14 14.06 -9.05
N ILE A 351 -17.32 13.65 -8.59
CA ILE A 351 -17.73 13.81 -7.19
C ILE A 351 -16.79 13.03 -6.27
N VAL A 352 -16.39 11.82 -6.67
CA VAL A 352 -15.46 11.00 -5.87
C VAL A 352 -14.07 11.61 -5.81
N ALA A 353 -13.51 11.99 -6.95
CA ALA A 353 -12.20 12.64 -7.01
C ALA A 353 -12.17 13.96 -6.23
N LEU A 354 -13.24 14.75 -6.32
CA LEU A 354 -13.41 15.97 -5.54
C LEU A 354 -13.44 15.67 -4.03
N GLY A 355 -14.23 14.68 -3.61
CA GLY A 355 -14.30 14.25 -2.21
C GLY A 355 -12.94 13.82 -1.67
N VAL A 356 -12.16 13.07 -2.46
CA VAL A 356 -10.78 12.68 -2.12
C VAL A 356 -9.88 13.91 -1.97
N MET A 357 -9.91 14.86 -2.91
CA MET A 357 -9.09 16.07 -2.83
C MET A 357 -9.45 16.94 -1.62
N VAL A 358 -10.74 17.07 -1.32
CA VAL A 358 -11.21 17.82 -0.14
C VAL A 358 -10.75 17.11 1.14
N ALA A 359 -10.85 15.78 1.22
CA ALA A 359 -10.37 15.00 2.36
C ALA A 359 -8.85 15.13 2.56
N ILE A 360 -8.05 14.97 1.50
CA ILE A 360 -6.58 15.16 1.54
C ILE A 360 -6.27 16.55 2.05
N THR A 361 -6.94 17.56 1.49
CA THR A 361 -6.64 18.92 1.89
C THR A 361 -7.05 19.16 3.34
N ALA A 362 -8.26 18.78 3.74
CA ALA A 362 -8.74 18.93 5.12
C ALA A 362 -7.76 18.34 6.14
N VAL A 363 -7.28 17.11 5.91
CA VAL A 363 -6.30 16.51 6.81
C VAL A 363 -4.96 17.23 6.76
N PHE A 364 -4.49 17.60 5.57
CA PHE A 364 -3.24 18.35 5.44
C PHE A 364 -3.35 19.73 6.09
N THR A 365 -4.52 20.40 6.07
CA THR A 365 -4.77 21.67 6.77
C THR A 365 -4.69 21.44 8.27
N THR A 366 -5.42 20.44 8.80
CA THR A 366 -5.47 20.15 10.23
C THR A 366 -4.09 19.81 10.78
N LEU A 367 -3.30 19.02 10.04
CA LEU A 367 -1.93 18.71 10.44
C LEU A 367 -0.98 19.91 10.31
N LEU A 368 -1.10 20.70 9.23
CA LEU A 368 -0.28 21.90 9.05
C LEU A 368 -0.57 22.96 10.10
N GLU A 369 -1.84 23.21 10.45
CA GLU A 369 -2.25 24.17 11.48
C GLU A 369 -1.56 23.90 12.82
N ILE A 370 -1.31 22.63 13.14
CA ILE A 370 -0.59 22.22 14.35
C ILE A 370 0.90 22.59 14.28
N ILE A 371 1.52 22.56 13.09
CA ILE A 371 2.97 22.75 12.89
C ILE A 371 3.31 24.21 12.56
N ILE A 372 2.48 24.83 11.74
CA ILE A 372 2.58 26.19 11.24
C ILE A 372 1.17 26.78 11.41
N PRO A 373 0.97 27.79 12.26
CA PRO A 373 -0.34 28.41 12.46
C PRO A 373 -0.71 29.26 11.22
N VAL A 374 -0.99 28.57 10.11
CA VAL A 374 -1.52 29.14 8.88
C VAL A 374 -3.03 29.26 9.07
N PRO A 375 -3.63 30.45 8.89
CA PRO A 375 -5.07 30.60 9.00
C PRO A 375 -5.81 29.72 8.00
N ASP A 376 -6.81 28.96 8.45
CA ASP A 376 -7.65 28.04 7.65
C ASP A 376 -8.18 28.72 6.37
N ILE A 377 -8.43 30.04 6.46
CA ILE A 377 -8.87 30.90 5.37
C ILE A 377 -7.89 30.89 4.18
N LEU A 378 -6.57 30.94 4.41
CA LEU A 378 -5.59 30.97 3.31
C LEU A 378 -5.60 29.65 2.54
N LEU A 379 -5.76 28.53 3.23
CA LEU A 379 -5.77 27.21 2.61
C LEU A 379 -7.14 26.91 1.97
N ALA A 380 -8.24 27.31 2.59
CA ALA A 380 -9.57 27.31 1.99
C ALA A 380 -9.63 28.18 0.73
N VAL A 381 -8.88 29.29 0.68
CA VAL A 381 -8.71 30.12 -0.52
C VAL A 381 -7.88 29.42 -1.58
N VAL A 382 -6.80 28.71 -1.23
CA VAL A 382 -6.02 27.90 -2.19
C VAL A 382 -6.87 26.75 -2.75
N CYS A 383 -7.59 26.01 -1.92
CA CYS A 383 -8.54 24.99 -2.36
C CYS A 383 -9.64 25.58 -3.22
N GLY A 384 -10.24 26.68 -2.77
CA GLY A 384 -11.24 27.43 -3.52
C GLY A 384 -10.72 27.89 -4.88
N LEU A 385 -9.45 28.30 -4.97
CA LEU A 385 -8.79 28.65 -6.23
C LEU A 385 -8.53 27.42 -7.12
N VAL A 386 -8.09 26.29 -6.56
CA VAL A 386 -7.94 25.02 -7.31
C VAL A 386 -9.30 24.57 -7.89
N LEU A 387 -10.37 24.67 -7.10
CA LEU A 387 -11.72 24.36 -7.54
C LEU A 387 -12.25 25.37 -8.57
N ALA A 388 -12.05 26.68 -8.34
CA ALA A 388 -12.53 27.74 -9.22
C ALA A 388 -11.77 27.83 -10.56
N THR A 389 -10.50 27.42 -10.60
CA THR A 389 -9.68 27.44 -11.83
C THR A 389 -9.93 26.25 -12.76
N GLY A 390 -10.80 25.31 -12.37
CA GLY A 390 -11.14 24.14 -13.20
C GLY A 390 -10.04 23.07 -13.25
N TRP A 391 -9.09 23.09 -12.31
CA TRP A 391 -8.08 22.05 -12.15
C TRP A 391 -8.70 20.66 -11.95
N GLU A 392 -9.90 20.60 -11.37
CA GLU A 392 -10.70 19.38 -11.28
C GLU A 392 -10.84 18.69 -12.65
N ARG A 393 -11.04 19.43 -13.74
CA ARG A 393 -11.22 18.87 -15.08
C ARG A 393 -9.93 18.24 -15.59
N TYR A 394 -8.80 18.91 -15.40
CA TYR A 394 -7.49 18.36 -15.74
C TYR A 394 -7.15 17.12 -14.91
N LEU A 395 -7.51 17.10 -13.62
CA LEU A 395 -7.36 15.92 -12.78
C LEU A 395 -8.23 14.76 -13.30
N ILE A 396 -9.48 15.03 -13.67
CA ILE A 396 -10.38 14.00 -14.21
C ILE A 396 -9.88 13.46 -15.55
N ASP A 397 -9.47 14.35 -16.46
CA ASP A 397 -8.90 13.95 -17.75
C ASP A 397 -7.61 13.14 -17.54
N ALA A 398 -6.81 13.48 -16.52
CA ALA A 398 -5.63 12.70 -16.14
C ALA A 398 -5.99 11.35 -15.50
N LEU A 399 -7.12 11.25 -14.77
CA LEU A 399 -7.61 10.03 -14.13
C LEU A 399 -8.28 9.06 -15.10
N GLU A 400 -8.86 9.55 -16.20
CA GLU A 400 -9.50 8.69 -17.18
C GLU A 400 -8.50 7.63 -17.70
N PRO A 401 -8.93 6.35 -17.78
CA PRO A 401 -8.07 5.29 -18.27
C PRO A 401 -7.72 5.55 -19.73
N ASP A 402 -6.41 5.56 -20.01
CA ASP A 402 -5.91 5.60 -21.38
C ASP A 402 -6.43 4.36 -22.14
N GLU A 403 -6.78 4.51 -23.42
CA GLU A 403 -7.40 3.42 -24.20
C GLU A 403 -6.51 2.15 -24.22
N GLU A 404 -5.19 2.32 -24.17
CA GLU A 404 -4.21 1.25 -24.02
C GLU A 404 -4.40 0.38 -22.76
N MET A 405 -4.88 0.97 -21.65
CA MET A 405 -5.10 0.25 -20.39
C MET A 405 -6.34 -0.64 -20.45
N LYS A 406 -7.25 -0.37 -21.40
CA LYS A 406 -8.49 -1.13 -21.59
C LYS A 406 -8.32 -2.31 -22.53
N THR A 407 -7.44 -2.19 -23.52
CA THR A 407 -7.33 -3.11 -24.67
C THR A 407 -6.28 -4.20 -24.47
N ILE A 408 -5.20 -3.89 -23.75
CA ILE A 408 -4.13 -4.87 -23.53
C ILE A 408 -4.41 -5.72 -22.32
N SER A 409 -4.17 -7.02 -22.46
CA SER A 409 -4.13 -7.99 -21.38
C SER A 409 -3.13 -9.07 -21.71
N TRP A 410 -2.52 -9.66 -20.70
CA TRP A 410 -1.69 -10.84 -20.87
C TRP A 410 -2.55 -12.08 -20.75
N ALA A 411 -2.36 -13.02 -21.67
CA ALA A 411 -3.15 -14.25 -21.70
C ALA A 411 -2.96 -15.04 -20.40
N TRP A 412 -4.06 -15.39 -19.73
CA TRP A 412 -4.03 -16.40 -18.67
C TRP A 412 -4.05 -17.78 -19.32
N PRO A 413 -3.04 -18.63 -19.07
CA PRO A 413 -2.92 -19.95 -19.68
C PRO A 413 -3.86 -21.01 -19.08
N GLY A 414 -4.70 -20.64 -18.10
CA GLY A 414 -5.64 -21.54 -17.42
C GLY A 414 -7.09 -21.07 -17.49
N ASP A 415 -7.94 -21.67 -16.67
CA ASP A 415 -9.34 -21.26 -16.52
C ASP A 415 -9.41 -19.98 -15.65
N GLU A 416 -9.71 -18.86 -16.29
CA GLU A 416 -9.82 -17.53 -15.64
C GLU A 416 -10.88 -17.51 -14.53
N ARG A 417 -12.01 -18.20 -14.74
CA ARG A 417 -13.10 -18.23 -13.77
C ARG A 417 -12.69 -18.98 -12.52
N LYS A 418 -12.04 -20.14 -12.67
CA LYS A 418 -11.51 -20.91 -11.53
C LYS A 418 -10.44 -20.13 -10.77
N MET A 419 -9.56 -19.44 -11.48
CA MET A 419 -8.55 -18.57 -10.86
C MET A 419 -9.21 -17.46 -10.04
N MET A 420 -10.17 -16.73 -10.61
CA MET A 420 -10.89 -15.66 -9.89
C MET A 420 -11.59 -16.19 -8.64
N ILE A 421 -12.30 -17.31 -8.73
CA ILE A 421 -12.97 -17.91 -7.57
C ILE A 421 -11.93 -18.35 -6.53
N GLY A 422 -10.84 -19.01 -6.94
CA GLY A 422 -9.80 -19.49 -6.04
C GLY A 422 -9.16 -18.37 -5.22
N VAL A 423 -8.74 -17.28 -5.87
CA VAL A 423 -8.12 -16.13 -5.18
C VAL A 423 -9.12 -15.44 -4.25
N ASN A 424 -10.35 -15.22 -4.70
CA ASN A 424 -11.39 -14.60 -3.87
C ASN A 424 -11.74 -15.47 -2.65
N LEU A 425 -11.72 -16.79 -2.76
CA LEU A 425 -11.91 -17.68 -1.61
C LEU A 425 -10.70 -17.68 -0.66
N MET A 426 -9.48 -17.67 -1.19
CA MET A 426 -8.25 -17.61 -0.39
C MET A 426 -8.19 -16.36 0.49
N ILE A 427 -8.71 -15.23 0.01
CA ILE A 427 -8.79 -13.98 0.78
C ILE A 427 -10.09 -13.95 1.62
N GLY A 428 -11.22 -14.25 0.99
CA GLY A 428 -12.53 -14.09 1.60
C GLY A 428 -12.76 -15.00 2.81
N ILE A 429 -12.23 -16.23 2.81
CA ILE A 429 -12.38 -17.15 3.95
C ILE A 429 -11.69 -16.58 5.21
N PRO A 430 -10.39 -16.26 5.19
CA PRO A 430 -9.75 -15.57 6.32
C PRO A 430 -10.45 -14.26 6.70
N PHE A 431 -10.89 -13.45 5.72
CA PHE A 431 -11.59 -12.20 6.01
C PHE A 431 -12.88 -12.43 6.81
N LEU A 432 -13.71 -13.38 6.38
CA LEU A 432 -14.97 -13.71 7.06
C LEU A 432 -14.72 -14.28 8.45
N ILE A 433 -13.70 -15.13 8.63
CA ILE A 433 -13.33 -15.65 9.96
C ILE A 433 -12.98 -14.48 10.88
N LYS A 434 -12.13 -13.55 10.42
CA LYS A 434 -11.73 -12.37 11.20
C LYS A 434 -12.91 -11.46 11.53
N LEU A 435 -13.77 -11.18 10.54
CA LEU A 435 -14.93 -10.32 10.71
C LEU A 435 -15.92 -10.93 11.70
N LEU A 436 -16.26 -12.21 11.54
CA LEU A 436 -17.19 -12.89 12.43
C LEU A 436 -16.64 -13.01 13.84
N ALA A 437 -15.35 -13.32 14.00
CA ALA A 437 -14.72 -13.39 15.30
C ALA A 437 -14.79 -12.03 16.04
N GLY A 438 -14.59 -10.90 15.34
CA GLY A 438 -14.69 -9.57 15.95
C GLY A 438 -16.10 -8.96 15.99
N VAL A 439 -17.14 -9.67 15.54
CA VAL A 439 -18.55 -9.24 15.68
C VAL A 439 -19.26 -10.07 16.74
N ILE A 440 -18.88 -11.34 16.88
CA ILE A 440 -19.46 -12.27 17.86
C ILE A 440 -18.86 -12.04 19.25
N TRP A 441 -17.58 -11.67 19.31
CA TRP A 441 -16.80 -11.40 20.50
C TRP A 441 -16.30 -9.98 20.43
#